data_AF-A0A3N5QVX0-F1
#
_entry.id   AF-A0A3N5QVX0-F1
#
_cell.length_a   1.000
_cell.length_b   1.000
_cell.length_c   1.000
_cell.angle_alpha   90.00
_cell.angle_beta   90.00
_cell.angle_gamma   90.00
#
_symmetry.space_group_name_H-M   'P 1'
#
loop_
_entity.id
_entity.type
_entity.pdbx_description
1 polymer ?
#
loop_
_entity_poly.entity_id
_entity_poly.type
_entity_poly.pdbx_seq_one_letter_code
_entity_poly.pdbx_strand_id
1 'polypeptide(L)'
;GWLVAIDRGTRSVVWGFRPPRPNSGPRMTGPDGSEMGQMVQQFGLNTVWHAAPPVVSQGRVVFTPTDPQIQTLYCLDQSTGKEVWNKPRGSGMYLAGVYDGLVLTVGRDTTVAYRLADGEQAWTVKHTLPSGRGVAADGRYHLPLAAGEVWTIDLADGNVSSRTYLDEQQAGGVGNLLMYRGMLLSVDAQAVTAFEQKQAIVEEIARRKSANPRDAVALLREADIALLQRDHATALGIFRQIPPDEIPADDRERHRRHLVEALVVSIRSDFARPETDADVAELRRLVAGPEESLMLRRLEADRHVAASAPLKAFEAYLQLAADSGGNLIPQEATPGVVVRAELWVAGKITDLLAGVSVEDRATLAARIAELARGALEGGVADRLRFLALFPDQPAATDVRFRLVDDFVAERSFARAEHQLRLLIRGGEARRSDAAAQRLDRLAVECGLADAAEPRAGIAWKSGGVRLERTGSNYQNWMPQELTALGSRSTFFQRYRLDVDPQSQRLEVVDAPTNQMFWSHPLRTAAGLGEGGMPVARASGHRVALLHQGVLHCL
;
A
#
# COMPACT_ATOMS: atom_id res chain seq x y z
N GLY A 1 -25.64 3.08 -20.44
CA GLY A 1 -26.25 1.91 -21.13
C GLY A 1 -27.76 1.94 -21.01
N TRP A 2 -28.49 1.17 -21.83
CA TRP A 2 -29.94 0.97 -21.68
C TRP A 2 -30.23 -0.12 -20.64
N LEU A 3 -31.31 0.04 -19.88
CA LEU A 3 -31.96 -1.04 -19.13
C LEU A 3 -33.28 -1.37 -19.83
N VAL A 4 -33.53 -2.64 -20.10
CA VAL A 4 -34.70 -3.07 -20.89
C VAL A 4 -35.45 -4.16 -20.12
N ALA A 5 -36.75 -3.99 -19.97
CA ALA A 5 -37.63 -5.04 -19.46
C ALA A 5 -38.23 -5.83 -20.63
N ILE A 6 -38.09 -7.16 -20.55
CA ILE A 6 -38.58 -8.08 -21.56
C ILE A 6 -39.60 -9.00 -20.88
N ASP A 7 -40.79 -9.08 -21.46
CA ASP A 7 -41.79 -10.05 -21.04
C ASP A 7 -41.38 -11.44 -21.55
N ARG A 8 -41.20 -12.39 -20.63
CA ARG A 8 -40.69 -13.73 -20.97
C ARG A 8 -41.69 -14.57 -21.77
N GLY A 9 -42.99 -14.35 -21.60
CA GLY A 9 -44.04 -15.14 -22.26
C GLY A 9 -44.23 -14.72 -23.72
N THR A 10 -44.34 -13.43 -23.96
CA THR A 10 -44.56 -12.81 -25.28
C THR A 10 -43.26 -12.49 -26.02
N ARG A 11 -42.11 -12.50 -25.33
CA ARG A 11 -40.79 -12.10 -25.85
C ARG A 11 -40.76 -10.67 -26.38
N SER A 12 -41.63 -9.82 -25.83
CA SER A 12 -41.75 -8.41 -26.24
C SER A 12 -41.06 -7.48 -25.24
N VAL A 13 -40.59 -6.33 -25.73
CA VAL A 13 -40.08 -5.26 -24.87
C VAL A 13 -41.26 -4.56 -24.21
N VAL A 14 -41.29 -4.55 -22.89
CA VAL A 14 -42.32 -3.85 -22.11
C VAL A 14 -41.99 -2.37 -21.99
N TRP A 15 -40.74 -2.07 -21.63
CA TRP A 15 -40.21 -0.72 -21.57
C TRP A 15 -38.68 -0.74 -21.67
N GLY A 16 -38.12 0.42 -22.01
CA GLY A 16 -36.68 0.68 -21.98
C GLY A 16 -36.40 1.97 -21.21
N PHE A 17 -35.46 1.91 -20.28
CA PHE A 17 -34.96 3.07 -19.55
C PHE A 17 -33.54 3.40 -20.00
N ARG A 18 -33.29 4.67 -20.30
CA ARG A 18 -31.97 5.19 -20.59
C ARG A 18 -31.68 6.31 -19.60
N PRO A 19 -30.68 6.17 -18.71
CA PRO A 19 -30.31 7.26 -17.82
C PRO A 19 -29.95 8.51 -18.65
N PRO A 20 -30.34 9.71 -18.17
CA PRO A 20 -29.91 10.96 -18.77
C PRO A 20 -28.38 10.99 -18.85
N ARG A 21 -27.85 11.24 -20.04
CA ARG A 21 -26.41 11.44 -20.19
C ARG A 21 -26.06 12.86 -19.77
N PRO A 22 -25.00 13.07 -18.97
CA PRO A 22 -24.42 14.40 -18.84
C PRO A 22 -24.08 14.93 -20.23
N ASN A 23 -24.15 16.25 -20.42
CA ASN A 23 -23.86 16.87 -21.70
C ASN A 23 -22.47 16.39 -22.17
N SER A 24 -22.43 15.64 -23.27
CA SER A 24 -21.16 15.21 -23.86
C SER A 24 -20.35 16.45 -24.16
N GLY A 25 -19.08 16.48 -23.75
CA GLY A 25 -18.16 17.60 -23.97
C GLY A 25 -18.12 18.09 -25.42
N PRO A 26 -17.48 19.23 -25.69
CA PRO A 26 -17.53 19.88 -27.00
C PRO A 26 -17.20 18.91 -28.13
N ARG A 27 -18.08 18.85 -29.14
CA ARG A 27 -17.83 18.08 -30.37
C ARG A 27 -16.66 18.74 -31.09
N MET A 28 -15.63 17.96 -31.39
CA MET A 28 -14.51 18.43 -32.21
C MET A 28 -14.98 18.53 -33.65
N THR A 29 -14.95 19.75 -34.19
CA THR A 29 -15.19 20.02 -35.61
C THR A 29 -13.85 20.28 -36.29
N GLY A 30 -13.64 19.65 -37.44
CA GLY A 30 -12.46 19.87 -38.27
C GLY A 30 -12.45 21.28 -38.88
N PRO A 31 -11.33 21.70 -39.47
CA PRO A 31 -11.19 23.01 -40.12
C PRO A 31 -12.19 23.26 -41.26
N ASP A 32 -12.74 22.19 -41.84
CA ASP A 32 -13.74 22.16 -42.90
C ASP A 32 -15.19 22.03 -42.37
N GLY A 33 -15.37 22.03 -41.04
CA GLY A 33 -16.66 21.83 -40.39
C GLY A 33 -17.12 20.37 -40.30
N SER A 34 -16.30 19.41 -40.73
CA SER A 34 -16.62 17.98 -40.59
C SER A 34 -16.52 17.51 -39.14
N GLU A 35 -17.42 16.62 -38.70
CA GLU A 35 -17.34 16.04 -37.34
C GLU A 35 -16.14 15.08 -37.27
N MET A 36 -15.08 15.45 -36.55
CA MET A 36 -13.87 14.62 -36.36
C MET A 36 -14.04 13.55 -35.26
N GLY A 37 -15.24 13.40 -34.72
CA GLY A 37 -15.58 12.42 -33.68
C GLY A 37 -15.62 12.99 -32.26
N GLN A 38 -15.96 12.13 -31.30
CA GLN A 38 -16.00 12.46 -29.88
C GLN A 38 -14.77 11.90 -29.17
N MET A 39 -14.09 12.73 -28.37
CA MET A 39 -13.10 12.23 -27.41
C MET A 39 -13.79 11.30 -26.41
N VAL A 40 -13.34 10.04 -26.38
CA VAL A 40 -13.70 9.12 -25.30
C VAL A 40 -12.88 9.52 -24.08
N GLN A 41 -13.53 10.14 -23.09
CA GLN A 41 -12.90 10.46 -21.82
C GLN A 41 -12.37 9.18 -21.17
N GLN A 42 -11.09 9.17 -20.78
CA GLN A 42 -10.54 8.12 -19.93
C GLN A 42 -11.04 8.34 -18.50
N PHE A 43 -11.43 7.26 -17.82
CA PHE A 43 -11.94 7.29 -16.45
C PHE A 43 -11.23 6.22 -15.62
N GLY A 44 -11.02 6.51 -14.33
CA GLY A 44 -10.47 5.53 -13.41
C GLY A 44 -11.47 4.38 -13.20
N LEU A 45 -10.98 3.14 -13.12
CA LEU A 45 -11.85 2.00 -12.80
C LEU A 45 -12.49 2.11 -11.40
N ASN A 46 -11.88 2.86 -10.49
CA ASN A 46 -12.45 3.16 -9.18
C ASN A 46 -13.50 4.30 -9.22
N THR A 47 -13.64 5.00 -10.35
CA THR A 47 -14.62 6.07 -10.56
C THR A 47 -15.85 5.56 -11.31
N VAL A 48 -16.11 4.25 -11.35
CA VAL A 48 -17.40 3.69 -11.81
C VAL A 48 -18.03 2.76 -10.76
N TRP A 49 -19.36 2.57 -10.83
CA TRP A 49 -20.00 1.50 -10.06
C TRP A 49 -19.45 0.15 -10.53
N HIS A 50 -19.14 -0.75 -9.60
CA HIS A 50 -18.90 -2.14 -9.96
C HIS A 50 -20.15 -2.74 -10.56
N ALA A 51 -19.98 -3.57 -11.59
CA ALA A 51 -21.09 -4.20 -12.30
C ALA A 51 -21.98 -4.99 -11.32
N ALA A 52 -23.19 -4.53 -11.09
CA ALA A 52 -24.20 -5.22 -10.30
C ALA A 52 -25.43 -5.47 -11.18
N PRO A 53 -26.04 -6.67 -11.10
CA PRO A 53 -27.30 -6.91 -11.78
C PRO A 53 -28.38 -5.96 -11.21
N PRO A 54 -29.33 -5.50 -12.03
CA PRO A 54 -30.53 -4.83 -11.53
C PRO A 54 -31.25 -5.71 -10.51
N VAL A 55 -31.67 -5.12 -9.40
CA VAL A 55 -32.39 -5.81 -8.33
C VAL A 55 -33.87 -5.47 -8.43
N VAL A 56 -34.71 -6.49 -8.56
CA VAL A 56 -36.17 -6.35 -8.60
C VAL A 56 -36.74 -6.73 -7.25
N SER A 57 -37.47 -5.83 -6.60
CA SER A 57 -38.10 -6.09 -5.30
C SER A 57 -39.32 -5.19 -5.11
N GLN A 58 -40.42 -5.75 -4.58
CA GLN A 58 -41.65 -5.03 -4.22
C GLN A 58 -42.16 -4.06 -5.33
N GLY A 59 -42.18 -4.50 -6.59
CA GLY A 59 -42.64 -3.65 -7.71
C GLY A 59 -41.66 -2.56 -8.14
N ARG A 60 -40.43 -2.58 -7.65
CA ARG A 60 -39.36 -1.64 -7.98
C ARG A 60 -38.18 -2.35 -8.64
N VAL A 61 -37.45 -1.62 -9.48
CA VAL A 61 -36.19 -2.03 -10.09
C VAL A 61 -35.11 -1.05 -9.67
N VAL A 62 -34.14 -1.52 -8.90
CA VAL A 62 -32.98 -0.74 -8.48
C VAL A 62 -31.78 -1.12 -9.34
N PHE A 63 -31.08 -0.15 -9.90
CA PHE A 63 -29.91 -0.44 -10.71
C PHE A 63 -28.85 0.65 -10.68
N THR A 64 -27.60 0.25 -10.93
CA THR A 64 -26.42 1.13 -11.00
C THR A 64 -25.84 1.07 -12.41
N PRO A 65 -25.96 2.14 -13.22
CA PRO A 65 -25.38 2.17 -14.55
C PRO A 65 -23.85 1.98 -14.50
N THR A 66 -23.33 1.12 -15.36
CA THR A 66 -21.87 0.92 -15.53
C THR A 66 -21.21 1.98 -16.42
N ASP A 67 -22.02 2.90 -16.96
CA ASP A 67 -21.53 4.01 -17.78
C ASP A 67 -20.78 5.00 -16.88
N PRO A 68 -19.49 5.24 -17.10
CA PRO A 68 -18.63 6.07 -16.24
C PRO A 68 -19.09 7.52 -16.14
N GLN A 69 -19.88 7.99 -17.09
CA GLN A 69 -20.42 9.35 -17.05
C GLN A 69 -21.66 9.44 -16.13
N ILE A 70 -22.25 8.30 -15.75
CA ILE A 70 -23.49 8.25 -14.99
C ILE A 70 -23.19 7.75 -13.58
N GLN A 71 -23.13 8.70 -12.64
CA GLN A 71 -22.76 8.46 -11.24
C GLN A 71 -24.00 8.44 -10.34
N THR A 72 -25.04 7.70 -10.75
CA THR A 72 -26.37 7.76 -10.11
C THR A 72 -26.92 6.36 -9.86
N LEU A 73 -27.45 6.12 -8.67
CA LEU A 73 -28.31 4.98 -8.32
C LEU A 73 -29.75 5.33 -8.70
N TYR A 74 -30.43 4.45 -9.44
CA TYR A 74 -31.81 4.66 -9.86
C TYR A 74 -32.73 3.63 -9.22
N CYS A 75 -33.94 4.08 -8.87
CA CYS A 75 -35.08 3.22 -8.57
C CYS A 75 -36.20 3.53 -9.57
N LEU A 76 -36.63 2.50 -10.29
CA LEU A 76 -37.67 2.57 -11.30
C LEU A 76 -38.89 1.78 -10.86
N ASP A 77 -40.05 2.17 -11.36
CA ASP A 77 -41.25 1.37 -11.28
C ASP A 77 -41.12 0.15 -12.20
N GLN A 78 -41.33 -1.06 -11.67
CA GLN A 78 -41.13 -2.29 -12.43
C GLN A 78 -42.08 -2.42 -13.62
N SER A 79 -43.30 -1.90 -13.52
CA SER A 79 -44.32 -2.05 -14.56
C SER A 79 -44.17 -1.06 -15.70
N THR A 80 -43.68 0.15 -15.40
CA THR A 80 -43.63 1.26 -16.37
C THR A 80 -42.21 1.68 -16.77
N GLY A 81 -41.18 1.30 -16.00
CA GLY A 81 -39.81 1.77 -16.20
C GLY A 81 -39.59 3.24 -15.86
N LYS A 82 -40.60 3.93 -15.30
CA LYS A 82 -40.49 5.33 -14.89
C LYS A 82 -39.65 5.46 -13.63
N GLU A 83 -38.85 6.52 -13.57
CA GLU A 83 -38.09 6.86 -12.37
C GLU A 83 -39.03 7.19 -11.21
N VAL A 84 -38.77 6.56 -10.06
CA VAL A 84 -39.46 6.84 -8.78
C VAL A 84 -38.61 7.78 -7.96
N TRP A 85 -37.32 7.46 -7.82
CA TRP A 85 -36.32 8.29 -7.17
C TRP A 85 -34.92 7.91 -7.67
N ASN A 86 -33.96 8.80 -7.42
CA ASN A 86 -32.54 8.57 -7.71
C ASN A 86 -31.64 9.11 -6.59
N LYS A 87 -30.39 8.63 -6.52
CA LYS A 87 -29.36 9.14 -5.61
C LYS A 87 -28.00 9.29 -6.31
N PRO A 88 -27.23 10.35 -5.99
CA PRO A 88 -25.85 10.42 -6.43
C PRO A 88 -25.05 9.27 -5.81
N ARG A 89 -24.07 8.77 -6.54
CA ARG A 89 -23.22 7.66 -6.09
C ARG A 89 -22.46 7.95 -4.80
N GLY A 90 -21.96 9.17 -4.63
CA GLY A 90 -21.06 9.50 -3.53
C GLY A 90 -19.83 8.59 -3.50
N SER A 91 -19.52 8.00 -2.34
CA SER A 91 -18.43 7.02 -2.18
C SER A 91 -18.83 5.59 -2.55
N GLY A 92 -20.06 5.36 -3.05
CA GLY A 92 -20.59 4.06 -3.42
C GLY A 92 -19.67 3.29 -4.37
N MET A 93 -19.47 2.01 -4.11
CA MET A 93 -18.68 1.10 -4.95
C MET A 93 -19.61 0.13 -5.67
N TYR A 94 -20.57 -0.46 -4.95
CA TYR A 94 -21.54 -1.38 -5.53
C TYR A 94 -22.90 -1.33 -4.82
N LEU A 95 -23.94 -1.75 -5.56
CA LEU A 95 -25.24 -2.09 -5.01
C LEU A 95 -25.15 -3.50 -4.38
N ALA A 96 -25.28 -3.59 -3.06
CA ALA A 96 -25.22 -4.86 -2.34
C ALA A 96 -26.52 -5.66 -2.47
N GLY A 97 -27.66 -4.99 -2.61
CA GLY A 97 -28.95 -5.64 -2.79
C GLY A 97 -30.10 -4.80 -2.27
N VAL A 98 -31.28 -5.43 -2.21
CA VAL A 98 -32.47 -4.87 -1.57
C VAL A 98 -32.98 -5.89 -0.55
N TYR A 99 -33.04 -5.51 0.72
CA TYR A 99 -33.37 -6.38 1.84
C TYR A 99 -34.44 -5.71 2.71
N ASP A 100 -35.57 -6.37 2.94
CA ASP A 100 -36.68 -5.86 3.77
C ASP A 100 -37.09 -4.41 3.48
N GLY A 101 -37.14 -4.04 2.19
CA GLY A 101 -37.50 -2.70 1.74
C GLY A 101 -36.37 -1.67 1.87
N LEU A 102 -35.13 -2.09 2.12
CA LEU A 102 -33.94 -1.25 2.16
C LEU A 102 -33.00 -1.57 0.99
N VAL A 103 -32.63 -0.54 0.25
CA VAL A 103 -31.61 -0.57 -0.81
C VAL A 103 -30.26 -0.32 -0.19
N LEU A 104 -29.40 -1.34 -0.19
CA LEU A 104 -28.10 -1.28 0.45
C LEU A 104 -27.00 -0.98 -0.56
N THR A 105 -26.24 0.09 -0.32
CA THR A 105 -25.06 0.44 -1.11
C THR A 105 -23.81 0.39 -0.23
N VAL A 106 -22.76 -0.23 -0.74
CA VAL A 106 -21.47 -0.29 -0.06
C VAL A 106 -20.50 0.61 -0.82
N GLY A 107 -19.92 1.56 -0.09
CA GLY A 107 -18.94 2.52 -0.56
C GLY A 107 -17.53 2.23 -0.06
N ARG A 108 -16.60 3.16 -0.36
CA ARG A 108 -15.19 3.03 0.04
C ARG A 108 -14.98 3.07 1.56
N ASP A 109 -15.79 3.88 2.23
CA ASP A 109 -15.64 4.23 3.66
C ASP A 109 -16.98 4.20 4.40
N THR A 110 -18.08 4.00 3.68
CA THR A 110 -19.43 3.98 4.24
C THR A 110 -20.32 2.97 3.55
N THR A 111 -21.23 2.38 4.31
CA THR A 111 -22.36 1.60 3.81
C THR A 111 -23.63 2.36 4.14
N VAL A 112 -24.50 2.55 3.14
CA VAL A 112 -25.72 3.36 3.25
C VAL A 112 -26.92 2.54 2.84
N ALA A 113 -27.97 2.56 3.67
CA ALA A 113 -29.26 2.00 3.35
C ALA A 113 -30.27 3.11 3.03
N TYR A 114 -30.95 2.98 1.89
CA TYR A 114 -32.05 3.84 1.49
C TYR A 114 -33.36 3.07 1.54
N ARG A 115 -34.46 3.68 1.98
CA ARG A 115 -35.80 3.09 1.85
C ARG A 115 -36.15 2.91 0.38
N LEU A 116 -36.62 1.72 0.02
CA LEU A 116 -37.01 1.37 -1.33
C LEU A 116 -38.20 2.21 -1.83
N ALA A 117 -39.09 2.61 -0.92
CA ALA A 117 -40.32 3.33 -1.23
C ALA A 117 -40.07 4.73 -1.81
N ASP A 118 -39.14 5.49 -1.22
CA ASP A 118 -38.96 6.93 -1.44
C ASP A 118 -37.49 7.35 -1.63
N GLY A 119 -36.54 6.45 -1.37
CA GLY A 119 -35.11 6.73 -1.43
C GLY A 119 -34.60 7.52 -0.23
N GLU A 120 -35.38 7.73 0.84
CA GLU A 120 -34.86 8.38 2.05
C GLU A 120 -33.79 7.52 2.71
N GLN A 121 -32.72 8.13 3.21
CA GLN A 121 -31.68 7.40 3.91
C GLN A 121 -32.24 6.88 5.24
N ALA A 122 -32.21 5.57 5.44
CA ALA A 122 -32.61 4.92 6.69
C ALA A 122 -31.48 4.99 7.73
N TRP A 123 -30.27 4.59 7.33
CA TRP A 123 -29.10 4.59 8.20
C TRP A 123 -27.79 4.63 7.39
N THR A 124 -26.69 4.91 8.08
CA THR A 124 -25.34 4.90 7.51
C THR A 124 -24.34 4.33 8.51
N VAL A 125 -23.38 3.55 8.01
CA VAL A 125 -22.30 2.95 8.81
C VAL A 125 -20.97 3.33 8.21
N LYS A 126 -20.05 3.87 9.02
CA LYS A 126 -18.67 4.14 8.61
C LYS A 126 -17.81 2.90 8.83
N HIS A 127 -16.97 2.57 7.86
CA HIS A 127 -16.04 1.44 7.92
C HIS A 127 -14.76 1.75 7.13
N THR A 128 -13.77 0.85 7.18
CA THR A 128 -12.56 0.93 6.35
C THR A 128 -12.82 0.37 4.95
N LEU A 129 -11.80 0.29 4.10
CA LEU A 129 -11.95 -0.16 2.72
C LEU A 129 -12.53 -1.60 2.65
N PRO A 130 -13.65 -1.83 1.93
CA PRO A 130 -14.11 -3.19 1.65
C PRO A 130 -13.10 -3.97 0.81
N SER A 131 -12.87 -5.23 1.15
CA SER A 131 -12.02 -6.14 0.37
C SER A 131 -12.79 -6.98 -0.65
N GLY A 132 -14.12 -7.00 -0.57
CA GLY A 132 -14.98 -7.75 -1.46
C GLY A 132 -16.46 -7.40 -1.33
N ARG A 133 -17.29 -8.25 -1.92
CA ARG A 133 -18.75 -8.22 -1.78
C ARG A 133 -19.19 -8.91 -0.51
N GLY A 134 -20.06 -8.25 0.24
CA GLY A 134 -20.69 -8.86 1.41
C GLY A 134 -21.86 -9.78 1.04
N VAL A 135 -22.39 -10.44 2.07
CA VAL A 135 -23.55 -11.33 1.96
C VAL A 135 -24.57 -10.99 3.05
N ALA A 136 -25.86 -11.01 2.70
CA ALA A 136 -26.95 -10.88 3.67
C ALA A 136 -27.48 -12.24 4.10
N ALA A 137 -27.69 -12.43 5.40
CA ALA A 137 -28.33 -13.60 5.99
C ALA A 137 -28.98 -13.22 7.33
N ASP A 138 -30.15 -13.77 7.64
CA ASP A 138 -30.83 -13.64 8.95
C ASP A 138 -30.96 -12.19 9.46
N GLY A 139 -31.38 -11.27 8.58
CA GLY A 139 -31.56 -9.85 8.95
C GLY A 139 -30.23 -9.09 9.14
N ARG A 140 -29.10 -9.67 8.76
CA ARG A 140 -27.77 -9.08 8.91
C ARG A 140 -27.03 -9.06 7.58
N TYR A 141 -26.13 -8.10 7.44
CA TYR A 141 -25.21 -7.99 6.32
C TYR A 141 -23.78 -8.16 6.81
N HIS A 142 -23.09 -9.17 6.28
CA HIS A 142 -21.69 -9.44 6.57
C HIS A 142 -20.82 -8.74 5.52
N LEU A 143 -20.01 -7.77 5.94
CA LEU A 143 -19.16 -6.94 5.09
C LEU A 143 -17.68 -7.32 5.30
N PRO A 144 -16.97 -7.81 4.25
CA PRO A 144 -15.54 -8.07 4.32
C PRO A 144 -14.73 -6.77 4.10
N LEU A 145 -13.71 -6.56 4.93
CA LEU A 145 -12.84 -5.38 4.93
C LEU A 145 -11.38 -5.76 4.68
N ALA A 146 -10.64 -4.86 4.05
CA ALA A 146 -9.24 -5.03 3.64
C ALA A 146 -8.26 -5.22 4.80
N ALA A 147 -8.65 -4.87 6.02
CA ALA A 147 -7.88 -5.13 7.24
C ALA A 147 -8.10 -6.55 7.82
N GLY A 148 -8.58 -7.49 7.00
CA GLY A 148 -8.86 -8.87 7.43
C GLY A 148 -10.12 -9.02 8.29
N GLU A 149 -11.02 -8.03 8.28
CA GLU A 149 -12.17 -7.99 9.18
C GLU A 149 -13.46 -8.39 8.45
N VAL A 150 -14.37 -9.07 9.15
CA VAL A 150 -15.77 -9.24 8.73
C VAL A 150 -16.66 -8.54 9.75
N TRP A 151 -17.31 -7.46 9.31
CA TRP A 151 -18.29 -6.75 10.11
C TRP A 151 -19.68 -7.32 9.88
N THR A 152 -20.45 -7.50 10.94
CA THR A 152 -21.86 -7.90 10.86
C THR A 152 -22.74 -6.71 11.20
N ILE A 153 -23.42 -6.17 10.19
CA ILE A 153 -24.28 -4.99 10.27
C ILE A 153 -25.73 -5.48 10.35
N ASP A 154 -26.47 -5.05 11.36
CA ASP A 154 -27.91 -5.29 11.42
C ASP A 154 -28.61 -4.48 10.32
N LEU A 155 -29.43 -5.14 9.50
CA LEU A 155 -30.09 -4.49 8.38
C LEU A 155 -31.19 -3.52 8.83
N ALA A 156 -31.79 -3.73 10.01
CA ALA A 156 -32.90 -2.93 10.50
C ALA A 156 -32.47 -1.49 10.83
N ASP A 157 -31.30 -1.32 11.46
CA ASP A 157 -30.87 -0.05 12.03
C ASP A 157 -29.40 0.34 11.70
N GLY A 158 -28.65 -0.54 11.04
CA GLY A 158 -27.24 -0.31 10.73
C GLY A 158 -26.29 -0.55 11.90
N ASN A 159 -26.74 -1.11 13.03
CA ASN A 159 -25.87 -1.37 14.17
C ASN A 159 -24.87 -2.49 13.86
N VAL A 160 -23.60 -2.26 14.20
CA VAL A 160 -22.54 -3.27 14.03
C VAL A 160 -22.57 -4.22 15.22
N SER A 161 -23.21 -5.38 15.05
CA SER A 161 -23.39 -6.39 16.09
C SER A 161 -22.15 -7.25 16.34
N SER A 162 -21.25 -7.36 15.36
CA SER A 162 -20.02 -8.13 15.49
C SER A 162 -18.91 -7.62 14.58
N ARG A 163 -17.67 -7.74 15.05
CA ARG A 163 -16.43 -7.58 14.27
C ARG A 163 -15.59 -8.83 14.49
N THR A 164 -15.37 -9.58 13.44
CA THR A 164 -14.55 -10.80 13.45
C THR A 164 -13.28 -10.52 12.67
N TYR A 165 -12.13 -10.91 13.19
CA TYR A 165 -10.83 -10.68 12.58
C TYR A 165 -10.27 -12.01 12.10
N LEU A 166 -10.09 -12.17 10.80
CA LEU A 166 -9.53 -13.38 10.19
C LEU A 166 -8.02 -13.20 10.03
N ASP A 167 -7.27 -14.28 10.24
CA ASP A 167 -5.79 -14.27 10.20
C ASP A 167 -5.28 -13.80 8.83
N GLU A 168 -4.54 -12.69 8.81
CA GLU A 168 -3.91 -12.10 7.62
C GLU A 168 -2.88 -13.05 6.98
N GLN A 169 -2.34 -14.01 7.73
CA GLN A 169 -1.36 -14.98 7.24
C GLN A 169 -1.98 -16.14 6.45
N GLN A 170 -3.30 -16.33 6.51
CA GLN A 170 -3.97 -17.24 5.57
C GLN A 170 -4.03 -16.54 4.21
N ALA A 171 -3.30 -17.12 3.24
CA ALA A 171 -3.13 -16.57 1.89
C ALA A 171 -4.45 -16.04 1.32
N GLY A 172 -4.46 -14.74 0.97
CA GLY A 172 -5.56 -14.10 0.24
C GLY A 172 -6.42 -13.11 1.02
N GLY A 173 -6.34 -13.09 2.36
CA GLY A 173 -7.18 -12.22 3.19
C GLY A 173 -8.67 -12.58 3.09
N VAL A 174 -9.55 -11.63 3.39
CA VAL A 174 -11.01 -11.84 3.27
C VAL A 174 -11.50 -11.27 1.95
N GLY A 175 -12.08 -12.11 1.10
CA GLY A 175 -12.57 -11.71 -0.23
C GLY A 175 -14.09 -11.53 -0.29
N ASN A 176 -14.68 -11.89 -1.42
CA ASN A 176 -16.13 -11.91 -1.58
C ASN A 176 -16.74 -12.99 -0.69
N LEU A 177 -17.81 -12.64 0.02
CA LEU A 177 -18.51 -13.54 0.93
C LEU A 177 -19.69 -14.22 0.24
N LEU A 178 -19.91 -15.49 0.56
CA LEU A 178 -21.07 -16.26 0.15
C LEU A 178 -21.50 -17.18 1.30
N MET A 179 -22.80 -17.34 1.52
CA MET A 179 -23.30 -18.39 2.41
C MET A 179 -23.73 -19.61 1.61
N TYR A 180 -23.26 -20.79 2.00
CA TYR A 180 -23.66 -22.06 1.38
C TYR A 180 -23.68 -23.18 2.42
N ARG A 181 -24.83 -23.86 2.55
CA ARG A 181 -25.04 -25.01 3.47
C ARG A 181 -24.55 -24.76 4.90
N GLY A 182 -24.84 -23.58 5.44
CA GLY A 182 -24.44 -23.23 6.81
C GLY A 182 -22.94 -22.91 6.98
N MET A 183 -22.21 -22.71 5.88
CA MET A 183 -20.84 -22.20 5.90
C MET A 183 -20.78 -20.79 5.30
N LEU A 184 -19.91 -19.96 5.86
CA LEU A 184 -19.49 -18.70 5.25
C LEU A 184 -18.24 -18.97 4.40
N LEU A 185 -18.35 -18.78 3.10
CA LEU A 185 -17.24 -18.88 2.17
C LEU A 185 -16.66 -17.49 1.91
N SER A 186 -15.34 -17.35 1.98
CA SER A 186 -14.57 -16.20 1.53
C SER A 186 -13.83 -16.58 0.25
N VAL A 187 -14.04 -15.83 -0.82
CA VAL A 187 -13.43 -16.05 -2.14
C VAL A 187 -12.61 -14.84 -2.53
N ASP A 188 -11.29 -15.00 -2.56
CA ASP A 188 -10.36 -13.99 -3.05
C ASP A 188 -9.65 -14.48 -4.33
N ALA A 189 -8.65 -13.73 -4.80
CA ALA A 189 -7.93 -14.04 -6.04
C ALA A 189 -6.98 -15.26 -5.93
N GLN A 190 -6.68 -15.71 -4.71
CA GLN A 190 -5.69 -16.72 -4.37
C GLN A 190 -6.32 -17.96 -3.75
N ALA A 191 -7.42 -17.81 -3.00
CA ALA A 191 -8.02 -18.89 -2.22
C ALA A 191 -9.55 -18.82 -2.12
N VAL A 192 -10.12 -19.98 -1.76
CA VAL A 192 -11.48 -20.12 -1.26
C VAL A 192 -11.40 -20.72 0.14
N THR A 193 -11.83 -19.96 1.14
CA THR A 193 -11.78 -20.37 2.55
C THR A 193 -13.20 -20.55 3.07
N ALA A 194 -13.47 -21.69 3.72
CA ALA A 194 -14.76 -22.01 4.30
C ALA A 194 -14.72 -21.89 5.83
N PHE A 195 -15.67 -21.14 6.39
CA PHE A 195 -15.84 -20.94 7.82
C PHE A 195 -17.16 -21.56 8.29
N GLU A 196 -17.10 -22.33 9.37
CA GLU A 196 -18.28 -22.89 10.03
C GLU A 196 -19.08 -21.76 10.71
N GLN A 197 -20.39 -21.95 10.85
CA GLN A 197 -21.22 -21.02 11.61
C GLN A 197 -20.82 -21.00 13.09
N LYS A 198 -20.63 -19.79 13.63
CA LYS A 198 -20.29 -19.56 15.03
C LYS A 198 -21.20 -20.31 16.00
N GLN A 199 -22.51 -20.30 15.75
CA GLN A 199 -23.50 -20.92 16.64
C GLN A 199 -23.29 -22.43 16.77
N ALA A 200 -23.02 -23.12 15.66
CA ALA A 200 -22.75 -24.56 15.66
C ALA A 200 -21.47 -24.89 16.46
N ILE A 201 -20.43 -24.07 16.35
CA ILE A 201 -19.20 -24.22 17.14
C ILE A 201 -19.49 -24.02 18.64
N VAL A 202 -20.25 -22.98 19.00
CA VAL A 202 -20.58 -22.67 20.40
C VAL A 202 -21.38 -23.80 21.05
N GLU A 203 -22.37 -24.36 20.33
CA GLU A 203 -23.17 -25.49 20.81
C GLU A 203 -22.33 -26.75 21.00
N GLU A 204 -21.40 -27.02 20.07
CA GLU A 204 -20.47 -28.14 20.18
C GLU A 204 -19.50 -27.99 21.36
N ILE A 205 -18.97 -26.79 21.59
CA ILE A 205 -18.14 -26.49 22.78
C ILE A 205 -18.94 -26.76 24.05
N ALA A 206 -20.17 -26.25 24.14
CA ALA A 206 -21.02 -26.45 25.32
C ALA A 206 -21.32 -27.95 25.57
N ARG A 207 -21.59 -28.71 24.51
CA ARG A 207 -21.82 -30.16 24.56
C ARG A 207 -20.59 -30.93 25.04
N ARG A 208 -19.39 -30.56 24.61
CA ARG A 208 -18.13 -31.19 25.05
C ARG A 208 -17.81 -30.83 26.50
N LYS A 209 -17.94 -29.56 26.88
CA LYS A 209 -17.65 -29.09 28.25
C LYS A 209 -18.62 -29.65 29.29
N SER A 210 -19.86 -30.00 28.91
CA SER A 210 -20.79 -30.68 29.82
C SER A 210 -20.35 -32.12 30.15
N ALA A 211 -19.68 -32.80 29.22
CA ALA A 211 -19.12 -34.13 29.43
C ALA A 211 -17.74 -34.08 30.13
N ASN A 212 -16.87 -33.17 29.71
CA ASN A 212 -15.57 -32.92 30.32
C ASN A 212 -15.26 -31.41 30.30
N PRO A 213 -15.30 -30.71 31.44
CA PRO A 213 -14.98 -29.29 31.51
C PRO A 213 -13.57 -28.92 31.03
N ARG A 214 -12.64 -29.89 30.98
CA ARG A 214 -11.27 -29.73 30.48
C ARG A 214 -11.02 -30.41 29.13
N ASP A 215 -12.07 -30.62 28.33
CA ASP A 215 -11.91 -31.17 26.97
C ASP A 215 -11.00 -30.26 26.12
N ALA A 216 -9.83 -30.78 25.72
CA ALA A 216 -8.82 -30.01 25.00
C ALA A 216 -9.35 -29.41 23.69
N VAL A 217 -10.18 -30.14 22.95
CA VAL A 217 -10.75 -29.67 21.68
C VAL A 217 -11.72 -28.51 21.93
N ALA A 218 -12.55 -28.62 22.96
CA ALA A 218 -13.47 -27.54 23.33
C ALA A 218 -12.73 -26.27 23.78
N LEU A 219 -11.68 -26.43 24.59
CA LEU A 219 -10.84 -25.30 25.04
C LEU A 219 -10.09 -24.65 23.88
N LEU A 220 -9.52 -25.43 22.95
CA LEU A 220 -8.88 -24.89 21.74
C LEU A 220 -9.85 -24.02 20.94
N ARG A 221 -11.06 -24.55 20.66
CA ARG A 221 -12.08 -23.82 19.88
C ARG A 221 -12.59 -22.58 20.61
N GLU A 222 -12.69 -22.62 21.93
CA GLU A 222 -13.06 -21.47 22.76
C GLU A 222 -11.98 -20.37 22.72
N ALA A 223 -10.71 -20.75 22.83
CA ALA A 223 -9.58 -19.83 22.71
C ALA A 223 -9.49 -19.20 21.31
N ASP A 224 -9.72 -19.99 20.27
CA ASP A 224 -9.75 -19.49 18.88
C ASP A 224 -10.86 -18.47 18.67
N ILE A 225 -12.05 -18.68 19.26
CA ILE A 225 -13.13 -17.68 19.22
C ILE A 225 -12.69 -16.39 19.91
N ALA A 226 -11.99 -16.48 21.04
CA ALA A 226 -11.48 -15.31 21.75
C ALA A 226 -10.43 -14.55 20.90
N LEU A 227 -9.52 -15.24 20.22
CA LEU A 227 -8.57 -14.63 19.27
C LEU A 227 -9.27 -13.91 18.12
N LEU A 228 -10.26 -14.55 17.48
CA LEU A 228 -11.05 -13.94 16.41
C LEU A 228 -11.82 -12.69 16.85
N GLN A 229 -12.00 -12.49 18.16
CA GLN A 229 -12.62 -11.31 18.78
C GLN A 229 -11.59 -10.30 19.32
N ARG A 230 -10.30 -10.53 19.11
CA ARG A 230 -9.15 -9.81 19.68
C ARG A 230 -9.08 -9.82 21.21
N ASP A 231 -9.75 -10.77 21.87
CA ASP A 231 -9.60 -11.02 23.31
C ASP A 231 -8.43 -11.98 23.58
N HIS A 232 -7.22 -11.46 23.36
CA HIS A 232 -5.98 -12.22 23.49
C HIS A 232 -5.70 -12.64 24.94
N ALA A 233 -6.18 -11.88 25.92
CA ALA A 233 -5.99 -12.19 27.34
C ALA A 233 -6.77 -13.45 27.73
N THR A 234 -8.05 -13.53 27.36
CA THR A 234 -8.87 -14.73 27.58
C THR A 234 -8.32 -15.92 26.80
N ALA A 235 -7.95 -15.72 25.52
CA ALA A 235 -7.35 -16.78 24.70
C ALA A 235 -6.08 -17.37 25.34
N LEU A 236 -5.14 -16.51 25.75
CA LEU A 236 -3.89 -16.92 26.41
C LEU A 236 -4.15 -17.72 27.70
N GLY A 237 -5.12 -17.27 28.50
CA GLY A 237 -5.54 -17.96 29.72
C GLY A 237 -6.12 -19.34 29.45
N ILE A 238 -6.87 -19.51 28.35
CA ILE A 238 -7.44 -20.81 27.95
C ILE A 238 -6.35 -21.74 27.39
N PHE A 239 -5.50 -21.27 26.48
CA PHE A 239 -4.42 -22.08 25.89
C PHE A 239 -3.52 -22.71 26.96
N ARG A 240 -3.18 -21.95 28.00
CA ARG A 240 -2.35 -22.44 29.13
C ARG A 240 -3.00 -23.52 29.98
N GLN A 241 -4.32 -23.71 29.88
CA GLN A 241 -5.03 -24.77 30.60
C GLN A 241 -4.96 -26.12 29.86
N ILE A 242 -4.54 -26.13 28.60
CA ILE A 242 -4.56 -27.32 27.74
C ILE A 242 -3.23 -28.07 27.87
N PRO A 243 -3.22 -29.31 28.40
CA PRO A 243 -1.99 -30.09 28.50
C PRO A 243 -1.42 -30.40 27.10
N PRO A 244 -0.11 -30.20 26.84
CA PRO A 244 0.47 -30.40 25.51
C PRO A 244 0.27 -31.79 24.90
N ASP A 245 0.16 -32.82 25.75
CA ASP A 245 -0.09 -34.21 25.39
C ASP A 245 -1.55 -34.50 25.02
N GLU A 246 -2.50 -33.70 25.51
CA GLU A 246 -3.93 -33.80 25.19
C GLU A 246 -4.31 -33.06 23.89
N ILE A 247 -3.40 -32.26 23.32
CA ILE A 247 -3.64 -31.55 22.05
C ILE A 247 -3.60 -32.56 20.88
N PRO A 248 -4.70 -32.66 20.08
CA PRO A 248 -4.73 -33.49 18.88
C PRO A 248 -3.57 -33.18 17.94
N ALA A 249 -2.96 -34.20 17.34
CA ALA A 249 -1.75 -34.05 16.53
C ALA A 249 -1.91 -33.00 15.42
N ASP A 250 -3.06 -33.00 14.75
CA ASP A 250 -3.37 -32.07 13.65
C ASP A 250 -3.52 -30.61 14.11
N ASP A 251 -3.84 -30.38 15.39
CA ASP A 251 -4.05 -29.05 15.96
C ASP A 251 -2.79 -28.48 16.67
N ARG A 252 -1.72 -29.27 16.84
CA ARG A 252 -0.53 -28.83 17.60
C ARG A 252 0.16 -27.61 17.03
N GLU A 253 0.36 -27.57 15.72
CA GLU A 253 1.02 -26.44 15.06
C GLU A 253 0.14 -25.19 15.07
N ARG A 254 -1.17 -25.36 14.85
CA ARG A 254 -2.15 -24.27 14.97
C ARG A 254 -2.16 -23.69 16.38
N HIS A 255 -2.24 -24.55 17.41
CA HIS A 255 -2.17 -24.13 18.80
C HIS A 255 -0.88 -23.36 19.10
N ARG A 256 0.28 -23.86 18.64
CA ARG A 256 1.56 -23.17 18.83
C ARG A 256 1.55 -21.77 18.22
N ARG A 257 1.09 -21.63 16.97
CA ARG A 257 0.98 -20.33 16.28
C ARG A 257 0.06 -19.36 17.03
N HIS A 258 -1.13 -19.82 17.43
CA HIS A 258 -2.10 -19.00 18.16
C HIS A 258 -1.61 -18.60 19.57
N LEU A 259 -0.87 -19.48 20.25
CA LEU A 259 -0.24 -19.16 21.53
C LEU A 259 0.88 -18.13 21.36
N VAL A 260 1.70 -18.25 20.31
CA VAL A 260 2.70 -17.24 19.94
C VAL A 260 2.05 -15.88 19.69
N GLU A 261 0.98 -15.82 18.90
CA GLU A 261 0.21 -14.59 18.65
C GLU A 261 -0.32 -13.96 19.95
N ALA A 262 -0.97 -14.75 20.80
CA ALA A 262 -1.52 -14.29 22.06
C ALA A 262 -0.45 -13.74 23.02
N LEU A 263 0.71 -14.43 23.11
CA LEU A 263 1.86 -13.99 23.91
C LEU A 263 2.41 -12.67 23.41
N VAL A 264 2.60 -12.52 22.10
CA VAL A 264 3.15 -11.29 21.50
C VAL A 264 2.25 -10.09 21.80
N VAL A 265 0.93 -10.24 21.64
CA VAL A 265 -0.02 -9.17 21.96
C VAL A 265 -0.05 -8.89 23.46
N SER A 266 -0.04 -9.93 24.30
CA SER A 266 0.04 -9.77 25.77
C SER A 266 1.27 -8.96 26.19
N ILE A 267 2.46 -9.34 25.70
CA ILE A 267 3.73 -8.67 26.03
C ILE A 267 3.73 -7.21 25.52
N ARG A 268 3.22 -6.95 24.31
CA ARG A 268 3.18 -5.60 23.73
C ARG A 268 2.20 -4.67 24.43
N SER A 269 1.12 -5.22 24.99
CA SER A 269 0.08 -4.41 25.65
C SER A 269 0.63 -3.67 26.86
N ASP A 270 1.53 -4.30 27.63
CA ASP A 270 2.22 -3.70 28.76
C ASP A 270 3.54 -4.44 29.02
N PHE A 271 4.66 -3.80 28.69
CA PHE A 271 5.99 -4.36 28.88
C PHE A 271 6.43 -4.45 30.34
N ALA A 272 5.72 -3.81 31.28
CA ALA A 272 6.04 -3.73 32.70
C ALA A 272 5.23 -4.70 33.57
N ARG A 273 4.35 -5.51 32.97
CA ARG A 273 3.55 -6.51 33.70
C ARG A 273 4.44 -7.53 34.42
N PRO A 274 4.06 -7.99 35.63
CA PRO A 274 4.83 -9.01 36.37
C PRO A 274 5.06 -10.31 35.59
N GLU A 275 4.10 -10.69 34.74
CA GLU A 275 4.17 -11.93 33.96
C GLU A 275 5.06 -11.80 32.71
N THR A 276 5.46 -10.59 32.30
CA THR A 276 6.12 -10.33 31.01
C THR A 276 7.39 -11.14 30.82
N ASP A 277 8.21 -11.30 31.87
CA ASP A 277 9.45 -12.09 31.78
C ASP A 277 9.17 -13.58 31.58
N ALA A 278 8.12 -14.10 32.21
CA ALA A 278 7.67 -15.48 32.01
C ALA A 278 7.07 -15.67 30.61
N ASP A 279 6.22 -14.73 30.16
CA ASP A 279 5.63 -14.73 28.82
C ASP A 279 6.72 -14.72 27.72
N VAL A 280 7.78 -13.91 27.89
CA VAL A 280 8.91 -13.87 26.94
C VAL A 280 9.74 -15.16 26.98
N ALA A 281 9.96 -15.75 28.17
CA ALA A 281 10.65 -17.03 28.28
C ALA A 281 9.85 -18.20 27.66
N GLU A 282 8.52 -18.13 27.73
CA GLU A 282 7.63 -19.05 27.03
C GLU A 282 7.69 -18.83 25.52
N LEU A 283 7.55 -17.58 25.05
CA LEU A 283 7.62 -17.23 23.63
C LEU A 283 8.94 -17.71 22.99
N ARG A 284 10.08 -17.52 23.65
CA ARG A 284 11.39 -18.01 23.18
C ARG A 284 11.44 -19.52 22.90
N ARG A 285 10.65 -20.32 23.62
CA ARG A 285 10.60 -21.78 23.43
C ARG A 285 9.67 -22.19 22.30
N LEU A 286 8.69 -21.33 21.95
CA LEU A 286 7.66 -21.63 20.95
C LEU A 286 8.00 -21.10 19.56
N VAL A 287 8.79 -20.03 19.49
CA VAL A 287 9.21 -19.40 18.22
C VAL A 287 9.91 -20.42 17.32
N ALA A 288 9.43 -20.52 16.10
CA ALA A 288 9.93 -21.43 15.07
C ALA A 288 10.18 -20.70 13.75
N GLY A 289 11.33 -20.95 13.14
CA GLY A 289 11.69 -20.38 11.85
C GLY A 289 12.17 -18.91 11.92
N PRO A 290 12.60 -18.37 10.76
CA PRO A 290 13.25 -17.06 10.70
C PRO A 290 12.31 -15.88 10.97
N GLU A 291 11.05 -15.97 10.54
CA GLU A 291 10.08 -14.87 10.68
C GLU A 291 9.71 -14.63 12.15
N GLU A 292 9.30 -15.69 12.86
CA GLU A 292 8.96 -15.61 14.29
C GLU A 292 10.18 -15.23 15.13
N SER A 293 11.38 -15.66 14.72
CA SER A 293 12.64 -15.26 15.37
C SER A 293 12.86 -13.75 15.26
N LEU A 294 12.67 -13.17 14.07
CA LEU A 294 12.79 -11.73 13.88
C LEU A 294 11.70 -10.94 14.63
N MET A 295 10.49 -11.47 14.70
CA MET A 295 9.40 -10.88 15.47
C MET A 295 9.70 -10.86 16.97
N LEU A 296 10.25 -11.94 17.53
CA LEU A 296 10.74 -11.98 18.91
C LEU A 296 11.87 -10.98 19.15
N ARG A 297 12.88 -10.91 18.27
CA ARG A 297 13.98 -9.92 18.38
C ARG A 297 13.46 -8.49 18.45
N ARG A 298 12.46 -8.18 17.62
CA ARG A 298 11.82 -6.86 17.61
C ARG A 298 11.15 -6.57 18.94
N LEU A 299 10.39 -7.53 19.45
CA LEU A 299 9.72 -7.43 20.74
C LEU A 299 10.72 -7.19 21.89
N GLU A 300 11.86 -7.88 21.88
CA GLU A 300 12.93 -7.68 22.87
C GLU A 300 13.54 -6.27 22.78
N ALA A 301 13.75 -5.74 21.58
CA ALA A 301 14.22 -4.37 21.39
C ALA A 301 13.21 -3.34 21.92
N ASP A 302 11.91 -3.50 21.59
CA ASP A 302 10.83 -2.63 22.06
C ASP A 302 10.73 -2.63 23.59
N ARG A 303 10.91 -3.79 24.24
CA ARG A 303 10.97 -3.91 25.70
C ARG A 303 12.11 -3.09 26.30
N HIS A 304 13.30 -3.11 25.70
CA HIS A 304 14.43 -2.32 26.19
C HIS A 304 14.22 -0.81 26.02
N VAL A 305 13.53 -0.40 24.95
CA VAL A 305 13.10 1.00 24.77
C VAL A 305 12.11 1.39 25.89
N ALA A 306 11.09 0.57 26.13
CA ALA A 306 10.10 0.83 27.19
C ALA A 306 10.71 0.86 28.59
N ALA A 307 11.72 0.02 28.85
CA ALA A 307 12.47 -0.01 30.11
C ALA A 307 13.48 1.14 30.25
N SER A 308 13.52 2.11 29.31
CA SER A 308 14.48 3.22 29.31
C SER A 308 15.94 2.75 29.40
N ALA A 309 16.27 1.65 28.72
CA ALA A 309 17.60 1.05 28.68
C ALA A 309 18.22 1.21 27.28
N PRO A 310 18.70 2.42 26.92
CA PRO A 310 19.02 2.77 25.54
C PRO A 310 20.16 1.95 24.94
N LEU A 311 21.20 1.63 25.71
CA LEU A 311 22.29 0.79 25.21
C LEU A 311 21.82 -0.64 24.91
N LYS A 312 20.94 -1.21 25.75
CA LYS A 312 20.37 -2.55 25.50
C LYS A 312 19.45 -2.55 24.28
N ALA A 313 18.63 -1.51 24.13
CA ALA A 313 17.77 -1.33 22.96
C ALA A 313 18.60 -1.22 21.68
N PHE A 314 19.67 -0.43 21.72
CA PHE A 314 20.60 -0.27 20.61
C PHE A 314 21.23 -1.59 20.19
N GLU A 315 21.81 -2.36 21.13
CA GLU A 315 22.39 -3.67 20.82
C GLU A 315 21.35 -4.67 20.29
N ALA A 316 20.12 -4.67 20.83
CA ALA A 316 19.04 -5.51 20.33
C ALA A 316 18.66 -5.18 18.88
N TYR A 317 18.62 -3.89 18.51
CA TYR A 317 18.40 -3.46 17.14
C TYR A 317 19.52 -3.89 16.18
N LEU A 318 20.78 -3.83 16.62
CA LEU A 318 21.91 -4.31 15.82
C LEU A 318 21.83 -5.83 15.59
N GLN A 319 21.49 -6.58 16.64
CA GLN A 319 21.29 -8.02 16.51
C GLN A 319 20.14 -8.34 15.55
N LEU A 320 19.04 -7.59 15.61
CA LEU A 320 17.92 -7.75 14.68
C LEU A 320 18.35 -7.51 13.22
N ALA A 321 19.14 -6.46 12.96
CA ALA A 321 19.67 -6.21 11.63
C ALA A 321 20.56 -7.36 11.14
N ALA A 322 21.44 -7.87 12.01
CA ALA A 322 22.32 -9.00 11.68
C ALA A 322 21.53 -10.29 11.38
N ASP A 323 20.58 -10.65 12.24
CA ASP A 323 19.77 -11.86 12.11
C ASP A 323 18.82 -11.78 10.90
N SER A 324 18.45 -10.57 10.45
CA SER A 324 17.52 -10.39 9.33
C SER A 324 18.10 -10.84 7.98
N GLY A 325 19.41 -10.82 7.79
CA GLY A 325 20.05 -11.19 6.51
C GLY A 325 19.55 -10.40 5.30
N GLY A 326 18.96 -9.21 5.48
CA GLY A 326 18.35 -8.42 4.41
C GLY A 326 16.91 -8.80 4.06
N ASN A 327 16.29 -9.70 4.83
CA ASN A 327 14.89 -10.08 4.66
C ASN A 327 13.94 -8.89 4.88
N LEU A 328 12.75 -9.03 4.31
CA LEU A 328 11.65 -8.09 4.52
C LEU A 328 10.94 -8.42 5.82
N ILE A 329 10.52 -7.39 6.56
CA ILE A 329 9.73 -7.51 7.78
C ILE A 329 8.39 -6.77 7.63
N PRO A 330 7.30 -7.26 8.23
CA PRO A 330 6.01 -6.56 8.23
C PRO A 330 6.06 -5.19 8.92
N GLN A 331 5.38 -4.21 8.35
CA GLN A 331 5.18 -2.89 8.93
C GLN A 331 3.87 -2.86 9.76
N GLU A 332 4.00 -2.79 11.08
CA GLU A 332 2.85 -2.82 12.01
C GLU A 332 1.80 -1.73 11.79
N ALA A 333 2.21 -0.55 11.32
CA ALA A 333 1.29 0.56 11.09
C ALA A 333 0.44 0.39 9.83
N THR A 334 0.80 -0.53 8.93
CA THR A 334 0.14 -0.67 7.63
C THR A 334 0.11 -2.15 7.23
N PRO A 335 -1.02 -2.84 7.46
CA PRO A 335 -1.21 -4.22 7.04
C PRO A 335 -0.85 -4.43 5.56
N GLY A 336 -0.20 -5.55 5.26
CA GLY A 336 0.26 -5.90 3.90
C GLY A 336 1.48 -5.13 3.38
N VAL A 337 2.04 -4.18 4.14
CA VAL A 337 3.30 -3.51 3.79
C VAL A 337 4.46 -4.23 4.46
N VAL A 338 5.47 -4.59 3.65
CA VAL A 338 6.74 -5.14 4.13
C VAL A 338 7.88 -4.20 3.77
N VAL A 339 8.87 -4.08 4.66
CA VAL A 339 10.01 -3.18 4.51
C VAL A 339 11.32 -3.92 4.73
N ARG A 340 12.42 -3.42 4.15
CA ARG A 340 13.75 -3.98 4.43
C ARG A 340 14.08 -3.81 5.90
N ALA A 341 14.41 -4.90 6.59
CA ALA A 341 14.70 -4.90 8.02
C ALA A 341 15.78 -3.88 8.40
N GLU A 342 16.86 -3.80 7.63
CA GLU A 342 17.96 -2.87 7.88
C GLU A 342 17.52 -1.39 7.85
N LEU A 343 16.65 -1.00 6.91
CA LEU A 343 16.15 0.38 6.82
C LEU A 343 15.17 0.70 7.94
N TRP A 344 14.35 -0.28 8.33
CA TRP A 344 13.48 -0.16 9.47
C TRP A 344 14.28 0.01 10.78
N VAL A 345 15.33 -0.80 10.96
CA VAL A 345 16.26 -0.69 12.10
C VAL A 345 16.97 0.66 12.11
N ALA A 346 17.47 1.13 10.96
CA ALA A 346 18.12 2.44 10.86
C ALA A 346 17.19 3.58 11.32
N GLY A 347 15.90 3.51 10.95
CA GLY A 347 14.88 4.43 11.44
C GLY A 347 14.71 4.35 12.97
N LYS A 348 14.59 3.14 13.52
CA LYS A 348 14.43 2.93 14.98
C LYS A 348 15.64 3.39 15.78
N ILE A 349 16.85 3.17 15.28
CA ILE A 349 18.08 3.69 15.89
C ILE A 349 18.08 5.22 15.86
N THR A 350 17.64 5.82 14.76
CA THR A 350 17.53 7.29 14.65
C THR A 350 16.55 7.86 15.67
N ASP A 351 15.37 7.25 15.81
CA ASP A 351 14.38 7.63 16.81
C ASP A 351 14.93 7.48 18.24
N LEU A 352 15.62 6.36 18.51
CA LEU A 352 16.26 6.11 19.80
C LEU A 352 17.30 7.19 20.12
N LEU A 353 18.20 7.50 19.17
CA LEU A 353 19.21 8.54 19.34
C LEU A 353 18.60 9.93 19.55
N ALA A 354 17.45 10.22 18.95
CA ALA A 354 16.76 11.49 19.14
C ALA A 354 16.20 11.64 20.56
N GLY A 355 15.64 10.56 21.13
CA GLY A 355 14.92 10.56 22.40
C GLY A 355 15.76 10.35 23.68
N VAL A 356 17.04 10.04 23.58
CA VAL A 356 17.91 9.76 24.75
C VAL A 356 18.56 10.99 25.37
N SER A 357 18.98 10.85 26.63
CA SER A 357 19.75 11.85 27.39
C SER A 357 21.09 12.20 26.71
N VAL A 358 21.71 13.31 27.12
CA VAL A 358 23.03 13.72 26.57
C VAL A 358 24.12 12.70 26.90
N GLU A 359 24.08 12.09 28.10
CA GLU A 359 25.03 11.07 28.54
C GLU A 359 24.88 9.76 27.77
N ASP A 360 23.65 9.27 27.62
CA ASP A 360 23.36 8.09 26.82
C ASP A 360 23.70 8.30 25.35
N ARG A 361 23.43 9.50 24.81
CA ARG A 361 23.81 9.86 23.44
C ARG A 361 25.32 9.78 23.23
N ALA A 362 26.12 10.24 24.20
CA ALA A 362 27.58 10.12 24.14
C ALA A 362 28.03 8.65 24.16
N THR A 363 27.41 7.83 25.00
CA THR A 363 27.67 6.38 25.08
C THR A 363 27.35 5.68 23.76
N LEU A 364 26.17 5.95 23.18
CA LEU A 364 25.77 5.39 21.88
C LEU A 364 26.66 5.90 20.73
N ALA A 365 27.06 7.17 20.75
CA ALA A 365 27.97 7.72 19.75
C ALA A 365 29.35 7.06 19.80
N ALA A 366 29.88 6.77 21.00
CA ALA A 366 31.11 6.02 21.17
C ALA A 366 31.00 4.60 20.60
N ARG A 367 29.86 3.94 20.83
CA ARG A 367 29.57 2.62 20.27
C ARG A 367 29.48 2.64 18.74
N ILE A 368 28.81 3.65 18.16
CA ILE A 368 28.76 3.84 16.69
C ILE A 368 30.16 4.07 16.11
N ALA A 369 31.02 4.84 16.78
CA ALA A 369 32.39 5.07 16.35
C ALA A 369 33.26 3.79 16.40
N GLU A 370 33.00 2.90 17.36
CA GLU A 370 33.62 1.57 17.39
C GLU A 370 33.19 0.71 16.19
N LEU A 371 31.88 0.65 15.89
CA LEU A 371 31.37 -0.06 14.72
C LEU A 371 31.92 0.51 13.40
N ALA A 372 32.09 1.82 13.32
CA ALA A 372 32.69 2.48 12.16
C ALA A 372 34.15 2.05 11.96
N ARG A 373 34.95 1.95 13.03
CA ARG A 373 36.33 1.43 12.96
C ARG A 373 36.36 0.00 12.45
N GLY A 374 35.50 -0.87 12.99
CA GLY A 374 35.37 -2.25 12.49
C GLY A 374 35.00 -2.30 11.00
N ALA A 375 34.10 -1.43 10.54
CA ALA A 375 33.72 -1.35 9.12
C ALA A 375 34.87 -0.82 8.22
N LEU A 376 35.67 0.11 8.73
CA LEU A 376 36.86 0.63 8.01
C LEU A 376 37.93 -0.46 7.85
N GLU A 377 38.14 -1.28 8.87
CA GLU A 377 39.09 -2.40 8.88
C GLU A 377 38.58 -3.63 8.10
N GLY A 378 37.26 -3.79 7.99
CA GLY A 378 36.60 -4.90 7.30
C GLY A 378 36.58 -4.80 5.77
N GLY A 379 35.64 -5.52 5.15
CA GLY A 379 35.43 -5.53 3.71
C GLY A 379 34.36 -4.55 3.21
N VAL A 380 34.13 -4.54 1.89
CA VAL A 380 33.06 -3.75 1.25
C VAL A 380 31.68 -4.04 1.88
N ALA A 381 31.41 -5.30 2.22
CA ALA A 381 30.16 -5.71 2.85
C ALA A 381 29.97 -5.09 4.25
N ASP A 382 31.02 -5.00 5.06
CA ASP A 382 30.97 -4.36 6.38
C ASP A 382 30.67 -2.87 6.28
N ARG A 383 31.30 -2.18 5.33
CA ARG A 383 31.05 -0.77 5.05
C ARG A 383 29.63 -0.51 4.56
N LEU A 384 29.12 -1.35 3.67
CA LEU A 384 27.74 -1.25 3.19
C LEU A 384 26.73 -1.47 4.33
N ARG A 385 26.95 -2.48 5.19
CA ARG A 385 26.10 -2.73 6.37
C ARG A 385 26.10 -1.54 7.32
N PHE A 386 27.28 -1.01 7.65
CA PHE A 386 27.40 0.17 8.51
C PHE A 386 26.64 1.37 7.93
N LEU A 387 26.81 1.66 6.64
CA LEU A 387 26.15 2.79 5.98
C LEU A 387 24.65 2.61 5.79
N ALA A 388 24.15 1.37 5.77
CA ALA A 388 22.72 1.10 5.77
C ALA A 388 22.07 1.45 7.11
N LEU A 389 22.75 1.15 8.22
CA LEU A 389 22.24 1.39 9.58
C LEU A 389 22.49 2.82 10.07
N PHE A 390 23.59 3.43 9.67
CA PHE A 390 24.06 4.72 10.19
C PHE A 390 24.36 5.73 9.09
N PRO A 391 23.44 5.99 8.13
CA PRO A 391 23.75 6.80 6.96
C PRO A 391 24.13 8.25 7.27
N ASP A 392 23.59 8.80 8.36
CA ASP A 392 23.67 10.22 8.75
C ASP A 392 24.59 10.48 9.95
N GLN A 393 25.28 9.46 10.45
CA GLN A 393 26.20 9.62 11.59
C GLN A 393 27.53 10.26 11.15
N PRO A 394 28.18 11.08 11.98
CA PRO A 394 29.47 11.70 11.63
C PRO A 394 30.52 10.69 11.13
N ALA A 395 30.61 9.54 11.79
CA ALA A 395 31.53 8.44 11.46
C ALA A 395 31.25 7.79 10.08
N ALA A 396 30.07 7.98 9.50
CA ALA A 396 29.74 7.48 8.17
C ALA A 396 30.54 8.17 7.06
N THR A 397 31.06 9.37 7.31
CA THR A 397 31.83 10.14 6.33
C THR A 397 33.08 9.37 5.90
N ASP A 398 33.88 8.94 6.86
CA ASP A 398 35.13 8.22 6.59
C ASP A 398 34.85 6.85 5.99
N VAL A 399 33.81 6.16 6.46
CA VAL A 399 33.35 4.88 5.91
C VAL A 399 32.94 5.02 4.44
N ARG A 400 32.22 6.10 4.07
CA ARG A 400 31.86 6.38 2.67
C ARG A 400 33.08 6.66 1.80
N PHE A 401 34.05 7.44 2.27
CA PHE A 401 35.28 7.69 1.51
C PHE A 401 36.08 6.40 1.31
N ARG A 402 36.19 5.54 2.33
CA ARG A 402 36.84 4.24 2.17
C ARG A 402 36.10 3.35 1.17
N LEU A 403 34.77 3.32 1.22
CA LEU A 403 33.94 2.58 0.27
C LEU A 403 34.08 3.09 -1.17
N VAL A 404 34.24 4.41 -1.35
CA VAL A 404 34.55 5.02 -2.65
C VAL A 404 35.85 4.43 -3.19
N ASP A 405 36.91 4.39 -2.38
CA ASP A 405 38.21 3.86 -2.81
C ASP A 405 38.14 2.38 -3.18
N ASP A 406 37.33 1.57 -2.49
CA ASP A 406 37.09 0.18 -2.92
C ASP A 406 36.41 0.11 -4.29
N PHE A 407 35.38 0.92 -4.53
CA PHE A 407 34.70 0.95 -5.82
C PHE A 407 35.60 1.47 -6.94
N VAL A 408 36.55 2.37 -6.63
CA VAL A 408 37.59 2.76 -7.59
C VAL A 408 38.50 1.58 -7.92
N ALA A 409 38.95 0.83 -6.91
CA ALA A 409 39.77 -0.37 -7.12
C ALA A 409 39.03 -1.43 -7.96
N GLU A 410 37.71 -1.57 -7.76
CA GLU A 410 36.83 -2.42 -8.57
C GLU A 410 36.49 -1.84 -9.97
N ARG A 411 37.00 -0.64 -10.31
CA ARG A 411 36.66 0.11 -11.55
C ARG A 411 35.18 0.42 -11.73
N SER A 412 34.44 0.55 -10.63
CA SER A 412 33.01 0.83 -10.59
C SER A 412 32.73 2.32 -10.36
N PHE A 413 32.95 3.16 -11.38
CA PHE A 413 32.75 4.62 -11.32
C PHE A 413 31.38 5.03 -10.79
N ALA A 414 30.29 4.46 -11.32
CA ALA A 414 28.93 4.86 -10.95
C ALA A 414 28.62 4.67 -9.46
N ARG A 415 29.13 3.60 -8.85
CA ARG A 415 28.95 3.32 -7.41
C ARG A 415 29.77 4.30 -6.56
N ALA A 416 31.01 4.60 -6.96
CA ALA A 416 31.86 5.58 -6.31
C ALA A 416 31.26 6.99 -6.40
N GLU A 417 30.81 7.41 -7.59
CA GLU A 417 30.13 8.68 -7.81
C GLU A 417 28.88 8.81 -6.96
N HIS A 418 28.05 7.76 -6.88
CA HIS A 418 26.84 7.77 -6.08
C HIS A 418 27.12 8.10 -4.61
N GLN A 419 28.14 7.46 -4.00
CA GLN A 419 28.51 7.71 -2.60
C GLN A 419 29.01 9.15 -2.38
N LEU A 420 29.83 9.69 -3.29
CA LEU A 420 30.30 11.08 -3.21
C LEU A 420 29.16 12.08 -3.36
N ARG A 421 28.20 11.81 -4.24
CA ARG A 421 27.01 12.66 -4.42
C ARG A 421 26.11 12.68 -3.18
N LEU A 422 26.03 11.58 -2.43
CA LEU A 422 25.32 11.56 -1.14
C LEU A 422 26.01 12.49 -0.12
N LEU A 423 27.34 12.43 -0.02
CA LEU A 423 28.11 13.34 0.85
C LEU A 423 27.92 14.81 0.47
N ILE A 424 27.92 15.13 -0.83
CA ILE A 424 27.70 16.50 -1.32
C ILE A 424 26.32 17.04 -0.88
N ARG A 425 25.27 16.20 -0.93
CA ARG A 425 23.90 16.58 -0.54
C ARG A 425 23.70 16.71 0.97
N GLY A 426 24.58 16.14 1.79
CA GLY A 426 24.45 16.05 3.26
C GLY A 426 24.59 17.37 4.03
N GLY A 427 24.89 18.50 3.36
CA GLY A 427 24.73 19.85 3.91
C GLY A 427 25.88 20.41 4.77
N GLU A 428 26.84 19.60 5.22
CA GLU A 428 28.00 20.11 5.97
C GLU A 428 29.12 20.57 5.03
N ALA A 429 29.32 21.89 4.94
CA ALA A 429 30.17 22.53 3.91
C ALA A 429 31.55 21.87 3.72
N ARG A 430 32.27 21.59 4.81
CA ARG A 430 33.60 20.96 4.75
C ARG A 430 33.56 19.56 4.13
N ARG A 431 32.55 18.75 4.46
CA ARG A 431 32.39 17.39 3.93
C ARG A 431 31.98 17.42 2.46
N SER A 432 31.05 18.31 2.12
CA SER A 432 30.60 18.52 0.74
C SER A 432 31.75 18.94 -0.17
N ASP A 433 32.62 19.84 0.29
CA ASP A 433 33.78 20.30 -0.48
C ASP A 433 34.80 19.18 -0.70
N ALA A 434 35.14 18.43 0.35
CA ALA A 434 36.07 17.30 0.25
C ALA A 434 35.53 16.19 -0.69
N ALA A 435 34.24 15.88 -0.60
CA ALA A 435 33.59 14.89 -1.47
C ALA A 435 33.58 15.34 -2.93
N ALA A 436 33.33 16.63 -3.18
CA ALA A 436 33.33 17.17 -4.52
C ALA A 436 34.76 17.19 -5.13
N GLN A 437 35.78 17.54 -4.36
CA GLN A 437 37.18 17.44 -4.82
C GLN A 437 37.60 15.99 -5.12
N ARG A 438 37.11 15.00 -4.35
CA ARG A 438 37.35 13.59 -4.64
C ARG A 438 36.62 13.14 -5.91
N LEU A 439 35.42 13.66 -6.18
CA LEU A 439 34.65 13.36 -7.39
C LEU A 439 35.37 13.89 -8.64
N ASP A 440 35.92 15.10 -8.57
CA ASP A 440 36.71 15.68 -9.67
C ASP A 440 37.95 14.81 -9.97
N ARG A 441 38.66 14.36 -8.93
CA ARG A 441 39.79 13.40 -9.09
C ARG A 441 39.35 12.06 -9.67
N LEU A 442 38.21 11.53 -9.22
CA LEU A 442 37.66 10.27 -9.72
C LEU A 442 37.35 10.34 -11.23
N ALA A 443 36.79 11.47 -11.69
CA ALA A 443 36.52 11.68 -13.12
C ALA A 443 37.81 11.64 -13.95
N VAL A 444 38.90 12.24 -13.44
CA VAL A 444 40.22 12.18 -14.09
C VAL A 444 40.80 10.76 -14.08
N GLU A 445 40.77 10.08 -12.93
CA GLU A 445 41.24 8.68 -12.77
C GLU A 445 40.54 7.71 -13.72
N CYS A 446 39.27 7.94 -14.04
CA CYS A 446 38.48 7.11 -14.95
C CYS A 446 38.48 7.61 -16.42
N GLY A 447 39.28 8.62 -16.77
CA GLY A 447 39.35 9.13 -18.16
C GLY A 447 38.09 9.89 -18.60
N LEU A 448 37.29 10.37 -17.66
CA LEU A 448 36.07 11.14 -17.86
C LEU A 448 36.31 12.65 -17.66
N ALA A 449 37.56 13.12 -17.79
CA ALA A 449 37.96 14.50 -17.54
C ALA A 449 37.19 15.53 -18.41
N ASP A 450 36.77 15.15 -19.61
CA ASP A 450 35.95 15.99 -20.51
C ASP A 450 34.48 16.12 -20.07
N ALA A 451 34.04 15.32 -19.08
CA ALA A 451 32.69 15.37 -18.49
C ALA A 451 32.62 16.20 -17.19
N ALA A 452 33.75 16.74 -16.71
CA ALA A 452 33.78 17.69 -15.59
C ALA A 452 33.24 19.05 -16.04
N GLU A 453 31.92 19.17 -16.21
CA GLU A 453 31.29 20.48 -16.40
C GLU A 453 31.61 21.38 -15.19
N PRO A 454 31.91 22.67 -15.39
CA PRO A 454 31.98 23.62 -14.30
C PRO A 454 30.65 23.60 -13.55
N ARG A 455 30.72 23.62 -12.21
CA ARG A 455 29.57 23.63 -11.29
C ARG A 455 28.61 24.79 -11.60
N ALA A 456 27.71 24.59 -12.55
CA ALA A 456 26.44 25.29 -12.57
C ALA A 456 25.46 24.40 -11.82
N GLY A 457 25.44 24.55 -10.49
CA GLY A 457 24.18 24.32 -9.79
C GLY A 457 23.11 25.11 -10.55
N ILE A 458 21.92 24.56 -10.72
CA ILE A 458 20.79 25.35 -11.22
C ILE A 458 20.56 26.45 -10.18
N ALA A 459 21.27 27.56 -10.33
CA ALA A 459 21.06 28.78 -9.59
C ALA A 459 19.82 29.40 -10.24
N TRP A 460 18.65 29.10 -9.67
CA TRP A 460 17.49 29.93 -9.89
C TRP A 460 17.90 31.33 -9.46
N LYS A 461 18.13 32.23 -10.43
CA LYS A 461 18.22 33.65 -10.11
C LYS A 461 16.94 34.00 -9.37
N SER A 462 17.05 34.77 -8.29
CA SER A 462 15.91 35.26 -7.49
C SER A 462 14.93 36.14 -8.28
N GLY A 463 15.12 36.33 -9.58
CA GLY A 463 14.15 36.92 -10.49
C GLY A 463 13.14 35.88 -10.94
N GLY A 464 11.86 36.19 -10.75
CA GLY A 464 10.74 35.30 -11.08
C GLY A 464 10.86 34.67 -12.47
N VAL A 465 10.51 33.39 -12.54
CA VAL A 465 10.44 32.63 -13.79
C VAL A 465 9.30 33.20 -14.63
N ARG A 466 9.63 33.79 -15.78
CA ARG A 466 8.63 34.20 -16.79
C ARG A 466 8.54 33.10 -17.84
N LEU A 467 7.39 32.44 -17.88
CA LEU A 467 7.02 31.48 -18.92
C LEU A 467 6.52 32.27 -20.13
N GLU A 468 7.26 32.24 -21.24
CA GLU A 468 6.81 32.79 -22.51
C GLU A 468 6.32 31.66 -23.41
N ARG A 469 5.01 31.66 -23.69
CA ARG A 469 4.34 30.69 -24.54
C ARG A 469 4.44 31.18 -25.99
N THR A 470 5.34 30.60 -26.78
CA THR A 470 5.34 30.75 -28.23
C THR A 470 4.34 29.76 -28.82
N GLY A 471 3.29 30.29 -29.45
CA GLY A 471 2.21 29.50 -30.04
C GLY A 471 2.61 28.91 -31.39
N SER A 472 2.56 27.60 -31.50
CA SER A 472 2.48 26.89 -32.78
C SER A 472 1.54 25.71 -32.57
N ASN A 473 0.30 25.83 -33.07
CA ASN A 473 -0.71 24.77 -32.98
C ASN A 473 -0.49 23.77 -34.12
N TYR A 474 0.32 22.75 -33.88
CA TYR A 474 0.35 21.55 -34.71
C TYR A 474 0.15 20.33 -33.81
N GLN A 475 -0.98 19.63 -33.99
CA GLN A 475 -1.22 18.32 -33.38
C GLN A 475 -0.69 17.24 -34.33
N ASN A 476 0.60 16.92 -34.21
CA ASN A 476 1.13 15.69 -34.79
C ASN A 476 1.22 14.64 -33.68
N TRP A 477 0.45 13.57 -33.82
CA TRP A 477 0.48 12.37 -32.96
C TRP A 477 1.69 11.47 -33.27
N MET A 478 2.83 12.07 -33.58
CA MET A 478 4.09 11.37 -33.76
C MET A 478 4.91 11.53 -32.47
N PRO A 479 5.73 10.53 -32.10
CA PRO A 479 6.72 10.69 -31.05
C PRO A 479 7.52 11.96 -31.28
N GLN A 480 7.56 12.83 -30.27
CA GLN A 480 8.23 14.10 -30.34
C GLN A 480 9.62 13.99 -29.72
N GLU A 481 10.63 13.98 -30.57
CA GLU A 481 12.02 13.99 -30.11
C GLU A 481 12.33 15.32 -29.41
N LEU A 482 12.82 15.23 -28.18
CA LEU A 482 13.29 16.36 -27.40
C LEU A 482 14.68 16.78 -27.89
N THR A 483 14.69 17.56 -28.97
CA THR A 483 15.93 18.10 -29.54
C THR A 483 16.53 19.20 -28.67
N ALA A 484 17.86 19.36 -28.74
CA ALA A 484 18.60 20.45 -28.10
C ALA A 484 18.44 20.56 -26.56
N LEU A 485 18.47 19.43 -25.84
CA LEU A 485 18.44 19.38 -24.37
C LEU A 485 19.52 20.24 -23.68
N GLY A 486 20.62 20.56 -24.38
CA GLY A 486 21.66 21.48 -23.88
C GLY A 486 22.62 20.88 -22.85
N SER A 487 22.59 19.56 -22.64
CA SER A 487 23.56 18.82 -21.81
C SER A 487 24.61 18.14 -22.69
N ARG A 488 25.88 18.16 -22.25
CA ARG A 488 26.99 17.46 -22.92
C ARG A 488 27.23 16.04 -22.40
N SER A 489 26.36 15.54 -21.50
CA SER A 489 26.49 14.19 -20.95
C SER A 489 26.50 13.12 -22.05
N THR A 490 27.39 12.14 -21.93
CA THR A 490 27.48 10.98 -22.83
C THR A 490 26.16 10.19 -22.89
N PHE A 491 25.34 10.26 -21.84
CA PHE A 491 24.01 9.68 -21.83
C PHE A 491 23.11 10.29 -22.92
N PHE A 492 23.02 11.61 -23.01
CA PHE A 492 22.19 12.29 -24.04
C PHE A 492 22.83 12.31 -25.43
N GLN A 493 24.10 11.89 -25.56
CA GLN A 493 24.73 11.65 -26.86
C GLN A 493 24.39 10.25 -27.41
N ARG A 494 24.22 9.27 -26.53
CA ARG A 494 23.86 7.89 -26.90
C ARG A 494 22.35 7.69 -26.99
N TYR A 495 21.60 8.27 -26.07
CA TYR A 495 20.16 8.08 -25.96
C TYR A 495 19.42 9.35 -26.35
N ARG A 496 18.43 9.20 -27.24
CA ARG A 496 17.46 10.27 -27.52
C ARG A 496 16.27 10.13 -26.58
N LEU A 497 15.62 11.25 -26.31
CA LEU A 497 14.44 11.32 -25.48
C LEU A 497 13.24 11.67 -26.36
N ASP A 498 12.28 10.78 -26.44
CA ASP A 498 11.07 10.95 -27.23
C ASP A 498 9.87 11.08 -26.29
N VAL A 499 8.99 12.03 -26.53
CA VAL A 499 7.69 12.08 -25.84
C VAL A 499 6.66 11.44 -26.75
N ASP A 500 6.14 10.28 -26.34
CA ASP A 500 5.00 9.66 -27.00
C ASP A 500 3.69 10.21 -26.42
N PRO A 501 2.94 11.03 -27.19
CA PRO A 501 1.67 11.58 -26.73
C PRO A 501 0.58 10.51 -26.57
N GLN A 502 0.68 9.35 -27.23
CA GLN A 502 -0.34 8.28 -27.12
C GLN A 502 -0.21 7.49 -25.83
N SER A 503 1.01 7.07 -25.49
CA SER A 503 1.28 6.36 -24.24
C SER A 503 1.48 7.30 -23.03
N GLN A 504 1.55 8.61 -23.25
CA GLN A 504 1.88 9.63 -22.25
C GLN A 504 3.18 9.31 -21.52
N ARG A 505 4.22 8.94 -22.27
CA ARG A 505 5.52 8.60 -21.71
C ARG A 505 6.63 9.43 -22.32
N LEU A 506 7.62 9.71 -21.49
CA LEU A 506 8.96 9.99 -21.95
C LEU A 506 9.64 8.65 -22.20
N GLU A 507 10.02 8.39 -23.44
CA GLU A 507 10.82 7.25 -23.86
C GLU A 507 12.27 7.67 -24.01
N VAL A 508 13.18 6.84 -23.53
CA VAL A 508 14.61 6.96 -23.74
C VAL A 508 15.01 5.85 -24.68
N VAL A 509 15.46 6.22 -25.88
CA VAL A 509 15.74 5.30 -26.98
C VAL A 509 17.23 5.34 -27.29
N ASP A 510 17.86 4.17 -27.40
CA ASP A 510 19.27 4.05 -27.80
C ASP A 510 19.39 4.43 -29.29
N ALA A 511 20.00 5.57 -29.57
CA ALA A 511 19.99 6.17 -30.91
C ALA A 511 20.60 5.28 -32.01
N PRO A 512 21.67 4.48 -31.76
CA PRO A 512 22.23 3.58 -32.78
C PRO A 512 21.35 2.37 -33.09
N THR A 513 20.57 1.88 -32.12
CA THR A 513 19.83 0.61 -32.24
C THR A 513 18.32 0.81 -32.37
N ASN A 514 17.81 2.02 -32.12
CA ASN A 514 16.39 2.33 -32.00
C ASN A 514 15.64 1.48 -30.95
N GLN A 515 16.35 0.84 -30.02
CA GLN A 515 15.71 0.07 -28.96
C GLN A 515 15.38 0.96 -27.77
N MET A 516 14.19 0.77 -27.21
CA MET A 516 13.77 1.46 -25.98
C MET A 516 14.64 0.98 -24.82
N PHE A 517 15.36 1.92 -24.20
CA PHE A 517 16.21 1.69 -23.04
C PHE A 517 15.44 1.86 -21.73
N TRP A 518 14.60 2.90 -21.66
CA TRP A 518 13.82 3.23 -20.46
C TRP A 518 12.58 4.06 -20.82
N SER A 519 11.56 4.06 -19.97
CA SER A 519 10.42 4.96 -20.14
C SER A 519 9.81 5.45 -18.82
N HIS A 520 9.35 6.69 -18.79
CA HIS A 520 8.78 7.35 -17.62
C HIS A 520 7.38 7.89 -17.92
N PRO A 521 6.37 7.61 -17.08
CA PRO A 521 5.03 8.16 -17.28
C PRO A 521 5.02 9.66 -17.03
N LEU A 522 4.41 10.42 -17.93
CA LEU A 522 4.24 11.86 -17.82
C LEU A 522 2.84 12.18 -17.29
N ARG A 523 2.77 13.20 -16.43
CA ARG A 523 1.51 13.75 -15.90
C ARG A 523 1.13 14.98 -16.70
N THR A 524 -0.17 15.24 -16.76
CA THR A 524 -0.76 16.42 -17.38
C THR A 524 -1.59 17.18 -16.34
N ALA A 525 -1.73 18.50 -16.53
CA ALA A 525 -2.50 19.33 -15.63
C ALA A 525 -3.99 19.29 -16.02
N ALA A 526 -4.87 19.07 -15.05
CA ALA A 526 -6.30 18.97 -15.30
C ALA A 526 -6.88 20.30 -15.83
N GLY A 527 -7.59 20.26 -16.96
CA GLY A 527 -8.32 21.40 -17.52
C GLY A 527 -7.52 22.31 -18.48
N LEU A 528 -6.27 21.98 -18.80
CA LEU A 528 -5.52 22.66 -19.88
C LEU A 528 -5.80 21.97 -21.23
N GLY A 529 -6.01 22.76 -22.29
CA GLY A 529 -6.21 22.24 -23.64
C GLY A 529 -4.98 21.52 -24.18
N GLU A 530 -5.19 20.36 -24.82
CA GLU A 530 -4.16 19.49 -25.40
C GLU A 530 -3.49 20.14 -26.63
N GLY A 531 -2.55 21.06 -26.39
CA GLY A 531 -1.93 21.83 -27.47
C GLY A 531 -0.60 22.49 -27.11
N GLY A 532 0.34 21.73 -26.53
CA GLY A 532 1.69 22.23 -26.27
C GLY A 532 2.74 21.19 -26.65
N MET A 533 3.73 21.58 -27.46
CA MET A 533 4.94 20.78 -27.67
C MET A 533 5.65 20.64 -26.31
N PRO A 534 5.98 19.43 -25.84
CA PRO A 534 6.93 19.25 -24.76
C PRO A 534 8.22 20.03 -25.00
N VAL A 535 8.66 20.76 -23.98
CA VAL A 535 9.94 21.46 -24.01
C VAL A 535 10.76 20.95 -22.85
N ALA A 536 12.01 20.56 -23.13
CA ALA A 536 12.91 20.05 -22.11
C ALA A 536 14.26 20.75 -22.14
N ARG A 537 14.86 20.86 -20.95
CA ARG A 537 16.23 21.32 -20.77
C ARG A 537 16.93 20.40 -19.80
N ALA A 538 18.10 19.92 -20.18
CA ALA A 538 18.94 19.07 -19.36
C ALA A 538 20.09 19.87 -18.73
N SER A 539 20.50 19.45 -17.54
CA SER A 539 21.71 19.92 -16.84
C SER A 539 22.33 18.73 -16.13
N GLY A 540 23.57 18.37 -16.51
CA GLY A 540 24.16 17.09 -16.13
C GLY A 540 23.32 15.91 -16.62
N HIS A 541 22.89 15.03 -15.70
CA HIS A 541 21.99 13.89 -15.95
C HIS A 541 20.52 14.17 -15.63
N ARG A 542 20.16 15.40 -15.28
CA ARG A 542 18.78 15.77 -14.94
C ARG A 542 18.09 16.42 -16.13
N VAL A 543 16.81 16.12 -16.32
CA VAL A 543 15.96 16.73 -17.35
C VAL A 543 14.78 17.42 -16.69
N ALA A 544 14.67 18.73 -16.92
CA ALA A 544 13.45 19.48 -16.65
C ALA A 544 12.59 19.46 -17.92
N LEU A 545 11.45 18.78 -17.88
CA LEU A 545 10.53 18.61 -19.00
C LEU A 545 9.18 19.26 -18.65
N LEU A 546 8.78 20.28 -19.40
CA LEU A 546 7.43 20.82 -19.33
C LEU A 546 6.55 20.07 -20.32
N HIS A 547 5.58 19.31 -19.80
CA HIS A 547 4.62 18.55 -20.59
C HIS A 547 3.20 18.89 -20.13
N GLN A 548 2.39 19.44 -21.04
CA GLN A 548 0.98 19.80 -20.81
C GLN A 548 0.70 20.46 -19.44
N GLY A 549 1.45 21.52 -19.13
CA GLY A 549 1.25 22.30 -17.91
C GLY A 549 1.85 21.71 -16.63
N VAL A 550 2.50 20.55 -16.71
CA VAL A 550 3.24 19.94 -15.59
C VAL A 550 4.74 19.98 -15.87
N LEU A 551 5.49 20.50 -14.91
CA LEU A 551 6.94 20.46 -14.92
C LEU A 551 7.42 19.17 -14.26
N HIS A 552 8.06 18.32 -15.05
CA HIS A 552 8.72 17.08 -14.64
C HIS A 552 10.21 17.34 -14.42
N CYS A 553 10.77 16.82 -13.34
CA CYS A 553 12.21 16.87 -13.06
C CYS A 553 12.69 15.42 -12.91
N LEU A 554 13.40 14.95 -13.94
CA LEU A 554 13.77 13.55 -14.14
C LEU A 554 15.27 13.35 -14.01
#